data_AF-A0A151MPM8-F1
#
_entry.id   AF-A0A151MPM8-F1
#
_cell.length_a   1.000
_cell.length_b   1.000
_cell.length_c   1.000
_cell.angle_alpha   90.00
_cell.angle_beta   90.00
_cell.angle_gamma   90.00
#
_symmetry.space_group_name_H-M   'P 1'
#
loop_
_entity.id
_entity.type
_entity.pdbx_description
1 polymer ?
#
loop_
_entity_poly.entity_id
_entity_poly.type
_entity_poly.pdbx_seq_one_letter_code
_entity_poly.pdbx_strand_id
1 'polypeptide(L)'
;MTTMEAVESAESLAAVAYLLNLVLKRVPAPVLRKKFSDTSKAFMNILASQAGSSSTSALRWVVSCLATLLRKQDLAAWSYPITLQVYHGLLSFTVHAKPKVRKAAQHGICSVLKGSECLFGDAAPEHHPAARSTAKFCVQEIEKAGGTKEATTTLHVLTLLRDLLPCLPAAATKTCCETLLRVMTLGHVLVTACAMQAFHGLFSAQPSPACLPAELNAQIITALYDYVPSESDLQPMLAWLAVMERAHINLVGLQKELCWGHLPRLFAAAMTCLLSPHPQVLSATAQTLKVLLSECVAPHVTDLGPVSTSASGPAASLCKMFRAVEEGLTYRFHAAWAPVLQVLRAFFEACGKQGHPIMRKCLQSLCDLRLSPHFPYTADLDETVGAAVGTMGPEVVLEAVPLGIDGQEETLDFPRSWLLPVLRDHIRGARLGFFTSHFLPLAAALKGRAMELAQDGKTLESKIYDTLQGQVWSLLPGFCRWPTDVVSSFKGLARTLGTALSERPDLRLPVCQALRTLITKGCQTDAERTEVGRFAKNFLPILFNVYSQPGDDGRNSAHRRAMLDTVRTYLAVTEQQMVCGFLQKASEKLSSPDSSEFTR
;
A
#
# COMPACT_ATOMS: atom_id res chain seq x y z
N MET A 1 7.64 -47.74 -26.41
CA MET A 1 8.15 -46.99 -27.58
C MET A 1 7.80 -47.67 -28.89
N THR A 2 7.78 -49.01 -28.96
CA THR A 2 7.37 -49.80 -30.14
C THR A 2 6.05 -49.35 -30.78
N THR A 3 5.03 -48.95 -30.00
CA THR A 3 3.76 -48.46 -30.54
C THR A 3 3.81 -47.08 -31.18
N MET A 4 4.76 -46.21 -30.83
CA MET A 4 4.91 -44.90 -31.51
C MET A 4 5.71 -45.02 -32.80
N GLU A 5 6.64 -45.97 -32.86
CA GLU A 5 7.47 -46.24 -34.04
C GLU A 5 6.71 -47.03 -35.12
N ALA A 6 5.66 -47.77 -34.73
CA ALA A 6 4.85 -48.60 -35.61
C ALA A 6 3.62 -47.90 -36.23
N VAL A 7 3.38 -46.62 -35.91
CA VAL A 7 2.17 -45.90 -36.34
C VAL A 7 2.46 -45.00 -37.55
N GLU A 8 1.75 -45.23 -38.65
CA GLU A 8 2.00 -44.54 -39.92
C GLU A 8 1.21 -43.22 -40.08
N SER A 9 0.02 -43.10 -39.46
CA SER A 9 -0.82 -41.90 -39.62
C SER A 9 -0.54 -40.83 -38.55
N ALA A 10 -0.50 -39.56 -38.97
CA ALA A 10 -0.21 -38.42 -38.10
C ALA A 10 -1.25 -38.22 -36.97
N GLU A 11 -2.51 -38.63 -37.20
CA GLU A 11 -3.59 -38.58 -36.22
C GLU A 11 -3.41 -39.64 -35.13
N SER A 12 -3.09 -40.87 -35.53
CA SER A 12 -2.82 -41.95 -34.60
C SER A 12 -1.56 -41.67 -33.77
N LEU A 13 -0.52 -41.11 -34.39
CA LEU A 13 0.69 -40.65 -33.69
C LEU A 13 0.36 -39.60 -32.63
N ALA A 14 -0.51 -38.64 -32.96
CA ALA A 14 -0.94 -37.61 -32.02
C ALA A 14 -1.75 -38.17 -30.85
N ALA A 15 -2.65 -39.14 -31.11
CA ALA A 15 -3.43 -39.81 -30.07
C ALA A 15 -2.53 -40.61 -29.10
N VAL A 16 -1.56 -41.36 -29.64
CA VAL A 16 -0.59 -42.11 -28.83
C VAL A 16 0.28 -41.16 -28.01
N ALA A 17 0.79 -40.07 -28.60
CA ALA A 17 1.59 -39.08 -27.88
C ALA A 17 0.80 -38.39 -26.75
N TYR A 18 -0.50 -38.12 -26.96
CA TYR A 18 -1.38 -37.58 -25.93
C TYR A 18 -1.57 -38.54 -24.76
N LEU A 19 -1.88 -39.80 -25.03
CA LEU A 19 -2.01 -40.83 -23.99
C LEU A 19 -0.70 -40.99 -23.21
N LEU A 20 0.43 -40.98 -23.90
CA LEU A 20 1.73 -41.09 -23.27
C LEU A 20 2.04 -39.90 -22.36
N ASN A 21 1.67 -38.68 -22.75
CA ASN A 21 1.80 -37.49 -21.91
C ASN A 21 0.99 -37.59 -20.61
N LEU A 22 -0.16 -38.28 -20.63
CA LEU A 22 -0.95 -38.55 -19.42
C LEU A 22 -0.30 -39.61 -18.54
N VAL A 23 0.17 -40.69 -19.16
CA VAL A 23 0.77 -41.84 -18.46
C VAL A 23 2.11 -41.47 -17.83
N LEU A 24 3.00 -40.78 -18.55
CA LEU A 24 4.35 -40.40 -18.08
C LEU A 24 4.32 -39.67 -16.74
N LYS A 25 3.28 -38.85 -16.49
CA LYS A 25 3.12 -38.12 -15.22
C LYS A 25 2.85 -39.03 -14.02
N ARG A 26 2.40 -40.26 -14.24
CA ARG A 26 2.11 -41.28 -13.22
C ARG A 26 3.23 -42.32 -13.10
N VAL A 27 4.21 -42.32 -14.00
CA VAL A 27 5.32 -43.28 -13.97
C VAL A 27 6.30 -42.89 -12.85
N PRO A 28 6.76 -43.85 -12.01
CA PRO A 28 7.76 -43.57 -10.99
C PRO A 28 9.07 -43.00 -11.57
N ALA A 29 9.64 -42.00 -10.89
CA ALA A 29 10.87 -41.33 -11.32
C ALA A 29 12.04 -42.29 -11.63
N PRO A 30 12.30 -43.37 -10.86
CA PRO A 30 13.39 -44.30 -11.17
C PRO A 30 13.25 -44.97 -12.54
N VAL A 31 12.01 -45.26 -12.95
CA VAL A 31 11.73 -45.88 -14.26
C VAL A 31 12.02 -44.89 -15.39
N LEU A 32 11.56 -43.64 -15.22
CA LEU A 32 11.79 -42.57 -16.20
C LEU A 32 13.27 -42.25 -16.37
N ARG A 33 14.06 -42.28 -15.29
CA ARG A 33 15.53 -42.13 -15.33
C ARG A 33 16.18 -43.31 -16.05
N LYS A 34 15.85 -44.55 -15.67
CA LYS A 34 16.41 -45.77 -16.29
C LYS A 34 16.13 -45.87 -17.80
N LYS A 35 14.97 -45.40 -18.25
CA LYS A 35 14.56 -45.43 -19.66
C LYS A 35 14.75 -44.10 -20.40
N PHE A 36 15.46 -43.15 -19.81
CA PHE A 36 15.61 -41.80 -20.36
C PHE A 36 16.22 -41.81 -21.77
N SER A 37 17.35 -42.48 -21.98
CA SER A 37 18.06 -42.49 -23.27
C SER A 37 17.21 -43.08 -24.40
N ASP A 38 16.59 -44.23 -24.17
CA ASP A 38 15.75 -44.90 -25.18
C ASP A 38 14.51 -44.05 -25.51
N THR A 39 13.84 -43.54 -24.48
CA THR A 39 12.58 -42.80 -24.62
C THR A 39 12.81 -41.44 -25.26
N SER A 40 13.86 -40.73 -24.83
CA SER A 40 14.20 -39.42 -25.38
C SER A 40 14.66 -39.51 -26.82
N LYS A 41 15.45 -40.53 -27.19
CA LYS A 41 15.87 -40.76 -28.58
C LYS A 41 14.68 -40.92 -29.53
N ALA A 42 13.71 -41.77 -29.17
CA ALA A 42 12.56 -41.98 -30.04
C ALA A 42 11.61 -40.77 -30.07
N PHE A 43 11.49 -39.99 -28.99
CA PHE A 43 10.82 -38.68 -29.07
C PHE A 43 11.56 -37.68 -29.97
N MET A 44 12.88 -37.60 -29.88
CA MET A 44 13.69 -36.71 -30.71
C MET A 44 13.58 -37.09 -32.20
N ASN A 45 13.56 -38.39 -32.53
CA ASN A 45 13.33 -38.86 -33.89
C ASN A 45 11.96 -38.43 -34.44
N ILE A 46 10.92 -38.47 -33.61
CA ILE A 46 9.56 -38.02 -33.99
C ILE A 46 9.52 -36.51 -34.17
N LEU A 47 10.19 -35.73 -33.31
CA LEU A 47 10.31 -34.29 -33.50
C LEU A 47 11.01 -33.96 -34.81
N ALA A 48 12.09 -34.67 -35.15
CA ALA A 48 12.83 -34.46 -36.39
C ALA A 48 11.99 -34.84 -37.64
N SER A 49 11.27 -35.96 -37.61
CA SER A 49 10.46 -36.41 -38.75
C SER A 49 9.20 -35.55 -38.98
N GLN A 50 8.61 -35.01 -37.91
CA GLN A 50 7.37 -34.25 -37.99
C GLN A 50 7.57 -32.73 -38.02
N ALA A 51 8.81 -32.22 -37.93
CA ALA A 51 9.11 -30.77 -37.87
C ALA A 51 8.54 -29.95 -39.04
N GLY A 52 8.47 -30.55 -40.25
CA GLY A 52 7.90 -29.92 -41.45
C GLY A 52 6.45 -30.29 -41.77
N SER A 53 5.83 -31.16 -40.95
CA SER A 53 4.50 -31.70 -41.24
C SER A 53 3.37 -30.68 -40.96
N SER A 54 2.23 -30.84 -41.64
CA SER A 54 1.04 -30.02 -41.39
C SER A 54 0.36 -30.32 -40.04
N SER A 55 0.51 -31.56 -39.53
CA SER A 55 -0.08 -32.01 -38.27
C SER A 55 0.77 -31.60 -37.06
N THR A 56 0.30 -30.60 -36.31
CA THR A 56 1.04 -30.04 -35.16
C THR A 56 0.72 -30.70 -33.82
N SER A 57 -0.27 -31.59 -33.78
CA SER A 57 -0.77 -32.21 -32.55
C SER A 57 0.24 -33.17 -31.94
N ALA A 58 0.86 -34.03 -32.76
CA ALA A 58 1.90 -34.95 -32.29
C ALA A 58 3.10 -34.19 -31.71
N LEU A 59 3.61 -33.17 -32.41
CA LEU A 59 4.71 -32.33 -31.93
C LEU A 59 4.42 -31.71 -30.55
N ARG A 60 3.24 -31.12 -30.36
CA ARG A 60 2.83 -30.52 -29.08
C ARG A 60 2.94 -31.50 -27.92
N TRP A 61 2.45 -32.73 -28.12
CA TRP A 61 2.43 -33.74 -27.06
C TRP A 61 3.79 -34.36 -26.81
N VAL A 62 4.58 -34.61 -27.87
CA VAL A 62 5.95 -35.12 -27.74
C VAL A 62 6.85 -34.12 -27.00
N VAL A 63 6.76 -32.82 -27.32
CA VAL A 63 7.43 -31.73 -26.59
C VAL A 63 7.05 -31.76 -25.10
N SER A 64 5.78 -31.97 -24.78
CA SER A 64 5.31 -32.07 -23.39
C SER A 64 5.82 -33.31 -22.66
N CYS A 65 5.92 -34.45 -23.37
CA CYS A 65 6.49 -35.69 -22.86
C CYS A 65 7.98 -35.51 -22.54
N LEU A 66 8.74 -34.85 -23.44
CA LEU A 66 10.16 -34.55 -23.23
C LEU A 66 10.39 -33.66 -22.01
N ALA A 67 9.59 -32.60 -21.85
CA ALA A 67 9.67 -31.76 -20.66
C ALA A 67 9.41 -32.56 -19.37
N THR A 68 8.42 -33.47 -19.39
CA THR A 68 8.10 -34.35 -18.25
C THR A 68 9.27 -35.29 -17.93
N LEU A 69 9.94 -35.86 -18.95
CA LEU A 69 11.12 -36.70 -18.75
C LEU A 69 12.31 -35.91 -18.17
N LEU A 70 12.58 -34.73 -18.71
CA LEU A 70 13.70 -33.88 -18.29
C LEU A 70 13.56 -33.43 -16.83
N ARG A 71 12.34 -33.10 -16.39
CA ARG A 71 12.06 -32.73 -14.99
C ARG A 71 12.40 -33.80 -13.96
N LYS A 72 12.42 -35.06 -14.38
CA LYS A 72 12.65 -36.22 -13.52
C LYS A 72 14.11 -36.66 -13.48
N GLN A 73 15.00 -36.00 -14.23
CA GLN A 73 16.42 -36.32 -14.21
C GLN A 73 17.09 -35.81 -12.93
N ASP A 74 18.08 -36.55 -12.44
CA ASP A 74 18.91 -36.13 -11.31
C ASP A 74 20.00 -35.13 -11.74
N LEU A 75 20.72 -34.57 -10.76
CA LEU A 75 21.72 -33.54 -11.03
C LEU A 75 22.88 -34.05 -11.90
N ALA A 76 23.34 -35.29 -11.66
CA ALA A 76 24.42 -35.90 -12.41
C ALA A 76 24.05 -36.06 -13.89
N ALA A 77 22.80 -36.41 -14.19
CA ALA A 77 22.32 -36.58 -15.55
C ALA A 77 22.52 -35.32 -16.42
N TRP A 78 22.46 -34.13 -15.83
CA TRP A 78 22.65 -32.85 -16.53
C TRP A 78 24.09 -32.56 -16.95
N SER A 79 25.07 -33.31 -16.44
CA SER A 79 26.45 -33.25 -16.93
C SER A 79 26.66 -34.05 -18.22
N TYR A 80 25.76 -34.97 -18.56
CA TYR A 80 25.90 -35.80 -19.75
C TYR A 80 25.46 -35.06 -21.02
N PRO A 81 26.21 -35.18 -22.13
CA PRO A 81 25.87 -34.53 -23.40
C PRO A 81 24.48 -34.90 -23.92
N ILE A 82 24.03 -36.15 -23.71
CA ILE A 82 22.73 -36.62 -24.21
C ILE A 82 21.55 -35.85 -23.57
N THR A 83 21.61 -35.57 -22.27
CA THR A 83 20.57 -34.82 -21.56
C THR A 83 20.49 -33.39 -22.07
N LEU A 84 21.65 -32.75 -22.25
CA LEU A 84 21.74 -31.42 -22.82
C LEU A 84 21.26 -31.40 -24.28
N GLN A 85 21.61 -32.39 -25.09
CA GLN A 85 21.14 -32.48 -26.47
C GLN A 85 19.61 -32.58 -26.55
N VAL A 86 19.00 -33.41 -25.71
CA VAL A 86 17.54 -33.53 -25.60
C VAL A 86 16.90 -32.22 -25.14
N TYR A 87 17.50 -31.55 -24.14
CA TYR A 87 17.04 -30.25 -23.67
C TYR A 87 17.13 -29.16 -24.74
N HIS A 88 18.24 -29.08 -25.46
CA HIS A 88 18.42 -28.12 -26.56
C HIS A 88 17.48 -28.43 -27.74
N GLY A 89 17.19 -29.71 -27.96
CA GLY A 89 16.14 -30.17 -28.87
C GLY A 89 14.76 -29.66 -28.50
N LEU A 90 14.40 -29.69 -27.21
CA LEU A 90 13.16 -29.08 -26.70
C LEU A 90 13.17 -27.55 -26.85
N LEU A 91 14.31 -26.93 -26.54
CA LEU A 91 14.49 -25.48 -26.54
C LEU A 91 14.32 -24.86 -27.94
N SER A 92 14.76 -25.53 -29.01
CA SER A 92 14.60 -25.04 -30.39
C SER A 92 13.14 -24.87 -30.81
N PHE A 93 12.21 -25.63 -30.23
CA PHE A 93 10.77 -25.49 -30.50
C PHE A 93 10.12 -24.26 -29.82
N THR A 94 10.84 -23.54 -28.94
CA THR A 94 10.32 -22.33 -28.28
C THR A 94 10.15 -21.14 -29.22
N VAL A 95 10.71 -21.20 -30.42
CA VAL A 95 10.56 -20.21 -31.49
C VAL A 95 9.76 -20.75 -32.69
N HIS A 96 9.18 -21.95 -32.58
CA HIS A 96 8.47 -22.61 -33.67
C HIS A 96 7.31 -21.76 -34.22
N ALA A 97 7.12 -21.75 -35.55
CA ALA A 97 6.11 -20.92 -36.21
C ALA A 97 4.68 -21.18 -35.70
N LYS A 98 4.34 -22.46 -35.48
CA LYS A 98 2.99 -22.88 -35.04
C LYS A 98 2.77 -22.62 -33.53
N PRO A 99 1.79 -21.79 -33.12
CA PRO A 99 1.61 -21.37 -31.72
C PRO A 99 1.36 -22.50 -30.71
N LYS A 100 0.62 -23.55 -31.10
CA LYS A 100 0.29 -24.68 -30.20
C LYS A 100 1.52 -25.45 -29.75
N VAL A 101 2.49 -25.63 -30.65
CA VAL A 101 3.78 -26.31 -30.37
C VAL A 101 4.68 -25.38 -29.57
N ARG A 102 4.81 -24.13 -30.03
CA ARG A 102 5.64 -23.11 -29.37
C ARG A 102 5.27 -22.89 -27.91
N LYS A 103 3.99 -22.65 -27.61
CA LYS A 103 3.52 -22.45 -26.23
C LYS A 103 3.76 -23.69 -25.36
N ALA A 104 3.62 -24.90 -25.92
CA ALA A 104 3.91 -26.13 -25.19
C ALA A 104 5.41 -26.28 -24.90
N ALA A 105 6.28 -25.92 -25.84
CA ALA A 105 7.73 -25.92 -25.65
C ALA A 105 8.16 -24.88 -24.61
N GLN A 106 7.66 -23.65 -24.72
CA GLN A 106 7.92 -22.57 -23.74
C GLN A 106 7.48 -22.98 -22.33
N HIS A 107 6.26 -23.51 -22.19
CA HIS A 107 5.79 -24.05 -20.92
C HIS A 107 6.68 -25.21 -20.42
N GLY A 108 7.09 -26.11 -21.32
CA GLY A 108 7.99 -27.21 -21.03
C GLY A 108 9.33 -26.71 -20.45
N ILE A 109 9.97 -25.75 -21.10
CA ILE A 109 11.23 -25.15 -20.64
C ILE A 109 11.05 -24.47 -19.28
N CYS A 110 10.01 -23.66 -19.09
CA CYS A 110 9.69 -23.06 -17.79
C CYS A 110 9.52 -24.14 -16.70
N SER A 111 8.82 -25.23 -17.02
CA SER A 111 8.58 -26.33 -16.07
C SER A 111 9.85 -27.11 -15.70
N VAL A 112 10.81 -27.22 -16.62
CA VAL A 112 12.12 -27.83 -16.37
C VAL A 112 12.95 -26.91 -15.49
N LEU A 113 13.13 -25.64 -15.89
CA LEU A 113 14.01 -24.73 -15.15
C LEU A 113 13.52 -24.37 -13.74
N LYS A 114 12.21 -24.39 -13.50
CA LYS A 114 11.61 -24.04 -12.20
C LYS A 114 11.13 -25.24 -11.38
N GLY A 115 11.04 -26.42 -11.99
CA GLY A 115 10.25 -27.53 -11.46
C GLY A 115 10.89 -28.91 -11.60
N SER A 116 12.16 -28.99 -11.98
CA SER A 116 12.94 -30.24 -11.95
C SER A 116 13.15 -30.71 -10.51
N GLU A 117 13.10 -32.02 -10.29
CA GLU A 117 13.28 -32.62 -8.95
C GLU A 117 14.65 -32.32 -8.35
N CYS A 118 15.67 -32.11 -9.19
CA CYS A 118 17.02 -31.77 -8.74
C CYS A 118 17.11 -30.41 -8.02
N LEU A 119 16.07 -29.57 -8.06
CA LEU A 119 16.03 -28.25 -7.41
C LEU A 119 15.42 -28.25 -6.00
N PHE A 120 14.89 -29.38 -5.52
CA PHE A 120 14.12 -29.43 -4.25
C PHE A 120 14.70 -30.39 -3.21
N GLY A 121 15.93 -30.90 -3.40
CA GLY A 121 16.62 -31.78 -2.43
C GLY A 121 17.71 -31.05 -1.63
N ASP A 122 18.27 -31.72 -0.62
CA ASP A 122 19.29 -31.12 0.28
C ASP A 122 20.57 -30.66 -0.44
N ALA A 123 20.89 -31.27 -1.57
CA ALA A 123 22.02 -30.90 -2.44
C ALA A 123 21.57 -30.14 -3.71
N ALA A 124 20.42 -29.46 -3.66
CA ALA A 124 19.90 -28.72 -4.80
C ALA A 124 20.84 -27.56 -5.17
N PRO A 125 21.19 -27.40 -6.46
CA PRO A 125 21.90 -26.22 -6.91
C PRO A 125 20.97 -25.01 -6.85
N GLU A 126 21.54 -23.83 -6.64
CA GLU A 126 20.80 -22.57 -6.63
C GLU A 126 20.08 -22.26 -7.96
N HIS A 127 20.67 -22.72 -9.07
CA HIS A 127 20.09 -22.62 -10.39
C HIS A 127 20.16 -23.94 -11.12
N HIS A 128 19.17 -24.18 -11.99
CA HIS A 128 19.16 -25.35 -12.85
C HIS A 128 20.37 -25.35 -13.81
N PRO A 129 21.07 -26.50 -14.04
CA PRO A 129 22.28 -26.55 -14.90
C PRO A 129 22.06 -26.02 -16.32
N ALA A 130 20.86 -26.21 -16.87
CA ALA A 130 20.49 -25.73 -18.20
C ALA A 130 20.13 -24.23 -18.28
N ALA A 131 20.10 -23.49 -17.16
CA ALA A 131 19.69 -22.10 -17.15
C ALA A 131 20.62 -21.22 -18.01
N ARG A 132 21.95 -21.41 -17.88
CA ARG A 132 22.94 -20.63 -18.65
C ARG A 132 22.83 -20.87 -20.16
N SER A 133 22.67 -22.12 -20.58
CA SER A 133 22.51 -22.43 -22.01
C SER A 133 21.19 -21.90 -22.58
N THR A 134 20.14 -21.86 -21.76
CA THR A 134 18.84 -21.28 -22.13
C THR A 134 18.92 -19.78 -22.36
N ALA A 135 19.59 -19.06 -21.46
CA ALA A 135 19.82 -17.63 -21.61
C ALA A 135 20.62 -17.33 -22.89
N LYS A 136 21.70 -18.09 -23.13
CA LYS A 136 22.53 -17.96 -24.34
C LYS A 136 21.72 -18.18 -25.62
N PHE A 137 20.86 -19.20 -25.64
CA PHE A 137 19.95 -19.43 -26.77
C PHE A 137 19.02 -18.23 -27.00
N CYS A 138 18.38 -17.72 -25.95
CA CYS A 138 17.46 -16.58 -26.07
C CYS A 138 18.18 -15.34 -26.63
N VAL A 139 19.37 -15.03 -26.12
CA VAL A 139 20.18 -13.91 -26.61
C VAL A 139 20.54 -14.09 -28.09
N GLN A 140 21.03 -15.28 -28.47
CA GLN A 140 21.40 -15.57 -29.85
C GLN A 140 20.22 -15.47 -30.82
N GLU A 141 19.03 -15.95 -30.44
CA GLU A 141 17.86 -15.88 -31.30
C GLU A 141 17.36 -14.44 -31.49
N ILE A 142 17.47 -13.59 -30.46
CA ILE A 142 17.17 -12.15 -30.59
C ILE A 142 18.18 -11.46 -31.50
N GLU A 143 19.48 -11.74 -31.31
CA GLU A 143 20.55 -11.14 -32.11
C GLU A 143 20.46 -11.54 -33.59
N LYS A 144 20.20 -12.82 -33.88
CA LYS A 144 20.02 -13.30 -35.26
C LYS A 144 18.80 -12.69 -35.95
N ALA A 145 17.70 -12.52 -35.22
CA ALA A 145 16.48 -11.94 -35.78
C ALA A 145 16.62 -10.43 -36.07
N GLY A 146 17.67 -9.78 -35.55
CA GLY A 146 18.02 -8.38 -35.84
C GLY A 146 16.96 -7.35 -35.44
N GLY A 147 15.89 -7.76 -34.75
CA GLY A 147 14.76 -6.90 -34.36
C GLY A 147 14.10 -6.12 -35.51
N THR A 148 14.23 -6.59 -36.76
CA THR A 148 13.69 -5.92 -37.96
C THR A 148 12.21 -6.28 -38.21
N LYS A 149 11.61 -5.77 -39.29
CA LYS A 149 10.15 -5.71 -39.58
C LYS A 149 9.36 -7.04 -39.46
N GLU A 150 10.02 -8.19 -39.40
CA GLU A 150 9.42 -9.50 -39.10
C GLU A 150 9.86 -10.03 -37.71
N ALA A 151 9.83 -9.19 -36.68
CA ALA A 151 10.30 -9.48 -35.31
C ALA A 151 9.52 -10.61 -34.57
N THR A 152 8.85 -11.51 -35.28
CA THR A 152 8.07 -12.62 -34.72
C THR A 152 8.89 -13.51 -33.80
N THR A 153 10.09 -13.92 -34.22
CA THR A 153 11.02 -14.71 -33.39
C THR A 153 11.44 -13.93 -32.15
N THR A 154 11.80 -12.65 -32.29
CA THR A 154 12.12 -11.78 -31.15
C THR A 154 10.96 -11.74 -30.15
N LEU A 155 9.73 -11.48 -30.61
CA LEU A 155 8.54 -11.45 -29.74
C LEU A 155 8.30 -12.79 -29.03
N HIS A 156 8.54 -13.92 -29.72
CA HIS A 156 8.45 -15.25 -29.12
C HIS A 156 9.46 -15.44 -27.97
N VAL A 157 10.71 -15.01 -28.19
CA VAL A 157 11.78 -15.10 -27.19
C VAL A 157 11.53 -14.14 -26.02
N LEU A 158 11.08 -12.91 -26.29
CA LEU A 158 10.70 -11.95 -25.24
C LEU A 158 9.59 -12.49 -24.33
N THR A 159 8.58 -13.13 -24.93
CA THR A 159 7.49 -13.77 -24.19
C THR A 159 8.01 -14.91 -23.30
N LEU A 160 9.01 -15.67 -23.77
CA LEU A 160 9.66 -16.71 -22.98
C LEU A 160 10.51 -16.10 -21.84
N LEU A 161 11.31 -15.09 -22.14
CA LEU A 161 12.19 -14.42 -21.17
C LEU A 161 11.41 -13.79 -20.02
N ARG A 162 10.20 -13.28 -20.27
CA ARG A 162 9.30 -12.79 -19.21
C ARG A 162 9.16 -13.78 -18.06
N ASP A 163 9.03 -15.07 -18.39
CA ASP A 163 8.83 -16.11 -17.39
C ASP A 163 10.17 -16.69 -16.91
N LEU A 164 11.24 -16.63 -17.70
CA LEU A 164 12.52 -17.25 -17.37
C LEU A 164 13.50 -16.35 -16.61
N LEU A 165 13.48 -15.04 -16.81
CA LEU A 165 14.45 -14.13 -16.18
C LEU A 165 14.65 -14.36 -14.66
N PRO A 166 13.60 -14.57 -13.84
CA PRO A 166 13.76 -14.78 -12.39
C PRO A 166 14.48 -16.07 -11.98
N CYS A 167 14.68 -17.03 -12.89
CA CYS A 167 15.33 -18.32 -12.57
C CYS A 167 16.77 -18.44 -13.11
N LEU A 168 17.28 -17.38 -13.76
CA LEU A 168 18.61 -17.39 -14.35
C LEU A 168 19.68 -16.95 -13.33
N PRO A 169 20.93 -17.43 -13.45
CA PRO A 169 22.05 -16.87 -12.68
C PRO A 169 22.34 -15.42 -13.05
N ALA A 170 22.86 -14.62 -12.10
CA ALA A 170 23.09 -13.18 -12.28
C ALA A 170 23.79 -12.77 -13.58
N ALA A 171 24.86 -13.48 -13.97
CA ALA A 171 25.57 -13.18 -15.22
C ALA A 171 24.68 -13.37 -16.46
N ALA A 172 23.84 -14.40 -16.47
CA ALA A 172 22.92 -14.68 -17.55
C ALA A 172 21.74 -13.69 -17.56
N THR A 173 21.20 -13.36 -16.38
CA THR A 173 20.17 -12.31 -16.21
C THR A 173 20.67 -10.97 -16.75
N LYS A 174 21.90 -10.57 -16.39
CA LYS A 174 22.55 -9.35 -16.89
C LYS A 174 22.58 -9.32 -18.43
N THR A 175 23.12 -10.35 -19.08
CA THR A 175 23.23 -10.39 -20.55
C THR A 175 21.85 -10.38 -21.22
N CYS A 176 20.86 -11.06 -20.65
CA CYS A 176 19.49 -10.99 -21.15
C CYS A 176 18.93 -9.56 -21.02
N CYS A 177 19.08 -8.90 -19.88
CA CYS A 177 18.64 -7.52 -19.67
C CYS A 177 19.31 -6.52 -20.62
N GLU A 178 20.63 -6.63 -20.84
CA GLU A 178 21.35 -5.82 -21.83
C GLU A 178 20.79 -6.02 -23.25
N THR A 179 20.46 -7.26 -23.60
CA THR A 179 19.85 -7.59 -24.89
C THR A 179 18.45 -7.02 -25.03
N LEU A 180 17.64 -7.05 -23.95
CA LEU A 180 16.31 -6.43 -23.91
C LEU A 180 16.40 -4.92 -24.12
N LEU A 181 17.29 -4.24 -23.40
CA LEU A 181 17.49 -2.79 -23.55
C LEU A 181 17.90 -2.46 -25.00
N ARG A 182 18.91 -3.16 -25.55
CA ARG A 182 19.36 -2.96 -26.93
C ARG A 182 18.25 -3.16 -27.96
N VAL A 183 17.36 -4.13 -27.79
CA VAL A 183 16.29 -4.36 -28.78
C VAL A 183 15.18 -3.30 -28.68
N MET A 184 15.01 -2.68 -27.51
CA MET A 184 14.07 -1.56 -27.32
C MET A 184 14.51 -0.30 -28.07
N THR A 185 15.81 -0.11 -28.35
CA THR A 185 16.32 1.03 -29.12
C THR A 185 15.96 0.97 -30.62
N LEU A 186 15.43 -0.15 -31.10
CA LEU A 186 15.04 -0.33 -32.51
C LEU A 186 13.68 0.30 -32.85
N GLY A 187 12.96 0.84 -31.86
CA GLY A 187 11.72 1.61 -32.07
C GLY A 187 10.47 0.78 -32.39
N HIS A 188 10.54 -0.56 -32.32
CA HIS A 188 9.39 -1.42 -32.59
C HIS A 188 8.45 -1.52 -31.37
N VAL A 189 7.27 -0.89 -31.45
CA VAL A 189 6.32 -0.76 -30.33
C VAL A 189 6.03 -2.07 -29.58
N LEU A 190 5.70 -3.16 -30.29
CA LEU A 190 5.40 -4.44 -29.64
C LEU A 190 6.61 -5.08 -28.95
N VAL A 191 7.81 -4.87 -29.51
CA VAL A 191 9.06 -5.41 -28.96
C VAL A 191 9.36 -4.68 -27.66
N THR A 192 9.24 -3.35 -27.65
CA THR A 192 9.37 -2.53 -26.45
C THR A 192 8.35 -2.93 -25.39
N ALA A 193 7.08 -3.12 -25.77
CA ALA A 193 6.04 -3.57 -24.84
C ALA A 193 6.36 -4.95 -24.23
N CYS A 194 6.77 -5.94 -25.03
CA CYS A 194 7.14 -7.26 -24.52
C CYS A 194 8.42 -7.24 -23.67
N ALA A 195 9.40 -6.39 -24.00
CA ALA A 195 10.59 -6.20 -23.18
C ALA A 195 10.24 -5.57 -21.82
N MET A 196 9.39 -4.54 -21.78
CA MET A 196 8.87 -3.96 -20.53
C MET A 196 8.12 -5.01 -19.70
N GLN A 197 7.29 -5.86 -20.33
CA GLN A 197 6.65 -6.98 -19.63
C GLN A 197 7.66 -7.96 -19.04
N ALA A 198 8.78 -8.22 -19.73
CA ALA A 198 9.83 -9.08 -19.22
C ALA A 198 10.55 -8.48 -18.01
N PHE A 199 10.86 -7.18 -18.03
CA PHE A 199 11.40 -6.47 -16.87
C PHE A 199 10.41 -6.46 -15.69
N HIS A 200 9.13 -6.17 -15.97
CA HIS A 200 8.09 -6.23 -14.94
C HIS A 200 8.01 -7.63 -14.31
N GLY A 201 8.07 -8.69 -15.12
CA GLY A 201 8.09 -10.07 -14.65
C GLY A 201 9.31 -10.41 -13.79
N LEU A 202 10.50 -9.93 -14.20
CA LEU A 202 11.74 -10.06 -13.43
C LEU A 202 11.60 -9.46 -12.02
N PHE A 203 11.20 -8.19 -11.93
CA PHE A 203 11.12 -7.50 -10.64
C PHE A 203 9.93 -7.96 -9.79
N SER A 204 8.80 -8.32 -10.42
CA SER A 204 7.61 -8.84 -9.72
C SER A 204 7.88 -10.16 -9.01
N ALA A 205 8.77 -10.98 -9.56
CA ALA A 205 9.11 -12.27 -8.98
C ALA A 205 10.00 -12.16 -7.73
N GLN A 206 10.54 -10.96 -7.44
CA GLN A 206 11.47 -10.70 -6.33
C GLN A 206 12.55 -11.78 -6.20
N PRO A 207 13.36 -12.00 -7.26
CA PRO A 207 14.31 -13.10 -7.32
C PRO A 207 15.42 -12.95 -6.28
N SER A 208 16.09 -14.05 -5.94
CA SER A 208 17.19 -14.04 -4.98
C SER A 208 18.38 -13.19 -5.47
N PRO A 209 19.25 -12.71 -4.57
CA PRO A 209 20.47 -11.97 -4.93
C PRO A 209 21.39 -12.70 -5.91
N ALA A 210 21.35 -14.03 -5.97
CA ALA A 210 22.14 -14.80 -6.94
C ALA A 210 21.60 -14.74 -8.37
N CYS A 211 20.31 -14.42 -8.55
CA CYS A 211 19.72 -14.10 -9.85
C CYS A 211 19.83 -12.61 -10.17
N LEU A 212 19.56 -11.75 -9.18
CA LEU A 212 19.54 -10.30 -9.38
C LEU A 212 20.12 -9.58 -8.15
N PRO A 213 21.44 -9.32 -8.13
CA PRO A 213 22.08 -8.53 -7.09
C PRO A 213 21.53 -7.09 -7.04
N ALA A 214 21.64 -6.43 -5.88
CA ALA A 214 21.15 -5.07 -5.68
C ALA A 214 21.77 -4.08 -6.68
N GLU A 215 23.07 -4.19 -6.91
CA GLU A 215 23.81 -3.34 -7.84
C GLU A 215 23.35 -3.53 -9.29
N LEU A 216 23.07 -4.76 -9.69
CA LEU A 216 22.55 -5.04 -11.03
C LEU A 216 21.13 -4.50 -11.20
N ASN A 217 20.27 -4.64 -10.19
CA ASN A 217 18.94 -4.05 -10.20
C ASN A 217 19.01 -2.52 -10.34
N ALA A 218 19.86 -1.85 -9.55
CA ALA A 218 20.09 -0.41 -9.63
C ALA A 218 20.64 0.06 -10.99
N GLN A 219 21.53 -0.73 -11.61
CA GLN A 219 22.02 -0.47 -12.97
C GLN A 219 20.89 -0.56 -14.01
N ILE A 220 20.02 -1.58 -13.91
CA ILE A 220 18.87 -1.73 -14.82
C ILE A 220 17.89 -0.56 -14.63
N ILE A 221 17.57 -0.18 -13.39
CA ILE A 221 16.76 1.01 -13.09
C ILE A 221 17.34 2.25 -13.76
N THR A 222 18.65 2.45 -13.64
CA THR A 222 19.34 3.60 -14.23
C THR A 222 19.21 3.60 -15.75
N ALA A 223 19.40 2.44 -16.41
CA ALA A 223 19.25 2.29 -17.85
C ALA A 223 17.81 2.48 -18.34
N LEU A 224 16.80 2.08 -17.54
CA LEU A 224 15.38 2.22 -17.90
C LEU A 224 14.92 3.68 -18.00
N TYR A 225 15.66 4.64 -17.43
CA TYR A 225 15.37 6.07 -17.62
C TYR A 225 15.62 6.56 -19.05
N ASP A 226 16.48 5.90 -19.81
CA ASP A 226 16.73 6.26 -21.22
C ASP A 226 15.52 5.88 -22.11
N TYR A 227 14.56 5.13 -21.56
CA TYR A 227 13.35 4.65 -22.23
C TYR A 227 12.07 5.26 -21.65
N VAL A 228 12.17 6.41 -20.96
CA VAL A 228 10.99 7.17 -20.52
C VAL A 228 10.15 7.53 -21.76
N PRO A 229 8.88 7.09 -21.83
CA PRO A 229 8.03 7.38 -22.99
C PRO A 229 7.58 8.85 -23.05
N SER A 230 7.06 9.27 -24.20
CA SER A 230 6.42 10.58 -24.33
C SER A 230 5.17 10.67 -23.46
N GLU A 231 4.86 11.86 -22.93
CA GLU A 231 3.66 12.13 -22.10
C GLU A 231 2.35 11.81 -22.84
N SER A 232 2.38 11.82 -24.17
CA SER A 232 1.24 11.48 -25.04
C SER A 232 1.02 9.97 -25.22
N ASP A 233 2.02 9.13 -24.90
CA ASP A 233 2.01 7.70 -25.16
C ASP A 233 1.46 6.91 -23.98
N LEU A 234 0.13 6.71 -23.97
CA LEU A 234 -0.60 6.04 -22.90
C LEU A 234 -0.02 4.68 -22.49
N GLN A 235 -0.04 3.70 -23.39
CA GLN A 235 0.33 2.31 -23.03
C GLN A 235 1.82 2.16 -22.67
N PRO A 236 2.77 2.74 -23.42
CA PRO A 236 4.18 2.73 -23.02
C PRO A 236 4.42 3.38 -21.65
N MET A 237 3.78 4.52 -21.37
CA MET A 237 3.96 5.23 -20.09
C MET A 237 3.44 4.40 -18.91
N LEU A 238 2.28 3.77 -19.04
CA LEU A 238 1.75 2.84 -18.03
C LEU A 238 2.70 1.65 -17.80
N ALA A 239 3.25 1.07 -18.87
CA ALA A 239 4.19 -0.04 -18.75
C ALA A 239 5.50 0.39 -18.06
N TRP A 240 6.03 1.57 -18.41
CA TRP A 240 7.23 2.12 -17.79
C TRP A 240 7.03 2.38 -16.29
N LEU A 241 5.92 3.02 -15.90
CA LEU A 241 5.58 3.24 -14.48
C LEU A 241 5.49 1.94 -13.70
N ALA A 242 4.79 0.92 -14.23
CA ALA A 242 4.66 -0.38 -13.58
C ALA A 242 6.01 -1.11 -13.41
N VAL A 243 6.89 -1.05 -14.42
CA VAL A 243 8.25 -1.61 -14.33
C VAL A 243 9.06 -0.88 -13.26
N MET A 244 9.04 0.46 -13.28
CA MET A 244 9.82 1.27 -12.34
C MET A 244 9.34 1.11 -10.90
N GLU A 245 8.03 1.04 -10.67
CA GLU A 245 7.45 0.72 -9.36
C GLU A 245 8.03 -0.60 -8.84
N ARG A 246 7.93 -1.66 -9.64
CA ARG A 246 8.33 -3.00 -9.20
C ARG A 246 9.84 -3.15 -9.05
N ALA A 247 10.62 -2.47 -9.89
CA ALA A 247 12.08 -2.45 -9.79
C ALA A 247 12.56 -1.85 -8.45
N HIS A 248 11.93 -0.76 -8.00
CA HIS A 248 12.27 -0.11 -6.73
C HIS A 248 11.79 -0.93 -5.53
N ILE A 249 10.59 -1.53 -5.60
CA ILE A 249 10.11 -2.45 -4.54
C ILE A 249 11.05 -3.66 -4.41
N ASN A 250 11.52 -4.21 -5.53
CA ASN A 250 12.53 -5.27 -5.48
C ASN A 250 13.86 -4.76 -4.90
N LEU A 251 14.28 -3.53 -5.24
CA LEU A 251 15.54 -2.96 -4.77
C LEU A 251 15.55 -2.72 -3.26
N VAL A 252 14.46 -2.21 -2.68
CA VAL A 252 14.39 -2.00 -1.22
C VAL A 252 14.48 -3.32 -0.46
N GLY A 253 13.88 -4.39 -1.00
CA GLY A 253 13.97 -5.73 -0.43
C GLY A 253 15.38 -6.34 -0.48
N LEU A 254 16.21 -5.92 -1.44
CA LEU A 254 17.60 -6.36 -1.57
C LEU A 254 18.57 -5.48 -0.76
N GLN A 255 18.46 -4.15 -0.89
CA GLN A 255 19.34 -3.18 -0.23
C GLN A 255 18.66 -1.82 -0.08
N LYS A 256 18.17 -1.53 1.14
CA LYS A 256 17.39 -0.32 1.45
C LYS A 256 18.10 0.99 1.08
N GLU A 257 19.37 1.15 1.47
CA GLU A 257 20.12 2.41 1.30
C GLU A 257 20.29 2.76 -0.19
N LEU A 258 20.56 1.74 -1.01
CA LEU A 258 20.69 1.90 -2.45
C LEU A 258 19.35 2.32 -3.06
N CYS A 259 18.25 1.66 -2.70
CA CYS A 259 16.91 2.05 -3.17
C CYS A 259 16.59 3.51 -2.83
N TRP A 260 16.86 3.93 -1.60
CA TRP A 260 16.60 5.30 -1.13
C TRP A 260 17.40 6.35 -1.90
N GLY A 261 18.59 6.01 -2.39
CA GLY A 261 19.36 6.86 -3.31
C GLY A 261 18.68 7.06 -4.67
N HIS A 262 17.93 6.07 -5.16
CA HIS A 262 17.28 6.08 -6.48
C HIS A 262 15.86 6.68 -6.47
N LEU A 263 15.12 6.56 -5.35
CA LEU A 263 13.73 7.05 -5.26
C LEU A 263 13.53 8.52 -5.66
N PRO A 264 14.38 9.50 -5.29
CA PRO A 264 14.17 10.90 -5.67
C PRO A 264 14.08 11.12 -7.18
N ARG A 265 14.88 10.38 -7.97
CA ARG A 265 14.85 10.49 -9.43
C ARG A 265 13.54 9.96 -10.00
N LEU A 266 12.99 8.88 -9.43
CA LEU A 266 11.70 8.34 -9.85
C LEU A 266 10.56 9.29 -9.47
N PHE A 267 10.58 9.88 -8.27
CA PHE A 267 9.56 10.86 -7.87
C PHE A 267 9.54 12.05 -8.83
N ALA A 268 10.71 12.61 -9.18
CA ALA A 268 10.78 13.70 -10.14
C ALA A 268 10.24 13.31 -11.54
N ALA A 269 10.63 12.14 -12.06
CA ALA A 269 10.15 11.66 -13.36
C ALA A 269 8.65 11.33 -13.35
N ALA A 270 8.15 10.68 -12.30
CA ALA A 270 6.73 10.39 -12.13
C ALA A 270 5.91 11.68 -12.05
N MET A 271 6.39 12.72 -11.36
CA MET A 271 5.70 14.02 -11.36
C MET A 271 5.57 14.58 -12.78
N THR A 272 6.54 14.43 -13.67
CA THR A 272 6.36 14.83 -15.07
C THR A 272 5.27 14.03 -15.80
N CYS A 273 5.07 12.74 -15.46
CA CYS A 273 3.97 11.95 -16.01
C CYS A 273 2.57 12.48 -15.66
N LEU A 274 2.42 13.25 -14.57
CA LEU A 274 1.15 13.89 -14.21
C LEU A 274 0.74 15.01 -15.20
N LEU A 275 1.61 15.42 -16.11
CA LEU A 275 1.28 16.39 -17.17
C LEU A 275 0.65 15.73 -18.40
N SER A 276 0.57 14.40 -18.42
CA SER A 276 -0.06 13.65 -19.50
C SER A 276 -1.51 14.08 -19.71
N PRO A 277 -2.00 14.15 -20.96
CA PRO A 277 -3.42 14.39 -21.23
C PRO A 277 -4.31 13.20 -20.86
N HIS A 278 -3.74 12.03 -20.52
CA HIS A 278 -4.49 10.80 -20.28
C HIS A 278 -4.78 10.60 -18.79
N PRO A 279 -6.06 10.59 -18.35
CA PRO A 279 -6.42 10.40 -16.94
C PRO A 279 -5.92 9.08 -16.34
N GLN A 280 -5.77 8.05 -17.18
CA GLN A 280 -5.22 6.75 -16.79
C GLN A 280 -3.75 6.85 -16.35
N VAL A 281 -2.96 7.69 -17.03
CA VAL A 281 -1.55 7.94 -16.65
C VAL A 281 -1.50 8.67 -15.32
N LEU A 282 -2.34 9.70 -15.12
CA LEU A 282 -2.41 10.44 -13.85
C LEU A 282 -2.73 9.51 -12.68
N SER A 283 -3.75 8.65 -12.83
CA SER A 283 -4.14 7.68 -11.81
C SER A 283 -3.03 6.66 -11.52
N ALA A 284 -2.43 6.07 -12.56
CA ALA A 284 -1.33 5.11 -12.40
C ALA A 284 -0.08 5.74 -11.76
N THR A 285 0.22 6.99 -12.10
CA THR A 285 1.34 7.76 -11.53
C THR A 285 1.12 8.00 -10.04
N ALA A 286 -0.06 8.52 -9.66
CA ALA A 286 -0.38 8.74 -8.25
C ALA A 286 -0.34 7.42 -7.47
N GLN A 287 -0.90 6.34 -8.02
CA GLN A 287 -0.85 5.03 -7.39
C GLN A 287 0.59 4.52 -7.24
N THR A 288 1.44 4.68 -8.25
CA THR A 288 2.86 4.31 -8.20
C THR A 288 3.58 5.02 -7.06
N LEU A 289 3.41 6.34 -6.95
CA LEU A 289 4.02 7.13 -5.89
C LEU A 289 3.51 6.70 -4.50
N LYS A 290 2.22 6.41 -4.36
CA LYS A 290 1.63 5.93 -3.11
C LYS A 290 2.16 4.56 -2.70
N VAL A 291 2.27 3.61 -3.64
CA VAL A 291 2.83 2.27 -3.37
C VAL A 291 4.30 2.37 -2.96
N LEU A 292 5.08 3.22 -3.62
CA LEU A 292 6.48 3.44 -3.23
C LEU A 292 6.61 4.05 -1.84
N LEU A 293 5.70 4.96 -1.46
CA LEU A 293 5.65 5.49 -0.10
C LEU A 293 5.30 4.40 0.93
N SER A 294 4.34 3.53 0.64
CA SER A 294 3.92 2.48 1.58
C SER A 294 4.92 1.33 1.69
N GLU A 295 5.51 0.89 0.58
CA GLU A 295 6.38 -0.29 0.54
C GLU A 295 7.86 0.04 0.75
N CYS A 296 8.34 1.16 0.21
CA CYS A 296 9.77 1.50 0.25
C CYS A 296 10.16 2.49 1.34
N VAL A 297 9.22 3.35 1.78
CA VAL A 297 9.53 4.47 2.70
C VAL A 297 8.95 4.23 4.10
N ALA A 298 7.64 4.03 4.22
CA ALA A 298 6.94 3.93 5.51
C ALA A 298 7.55 2.89 6.49
N PRO A 299 8.00 1.70 6.05
CA PRO A 299 8.58 0.71 6.96
C PRO A 299 9.91 1.14 7.57
N HIS A 300 10.63 2.08 6.94
CA HIS A 300 11.99 2.46 7.30
C HIS A 300 12.12 3.91 7.76
N VAL A 301 11.07 4.73 7.62
CA VAL A 301 11.13 6.17 7.95
C VAL A 301 11.37 6.43 9.43
N THR A 302 10.97 5.51 10.31
CA THR A 302 11.15 5.64 11.76
C THR A 302 12.62 5.59 12.17
N ASP A 303 13.46 4.87 11.41
CA ASP A 303 14.91 4.76 11.64
C ASP A 303 15.66 6.10 11.42
N LEU A 304 15.05 7.05 10.72
CA LEU A 304 15.69 8.32 10.36
C LEU A 304 15.71 9.35 11.49
N GLY A 305 14.79 9.22 12.45
CA GLY A 305 14.49 10.30 13.39
C GLY A 305 13.96 11.57 12.69
N PRO A 306 13.91 12.71 13.40
CA PRO A 306 13.37 13.96 12.87
C PRO A 306 14.13 14.46 11.65
N VAL A 307 13.43 14.66 10.53
CA VAL A 307 14.02 15.06 9.25
C VAL A 307 14.03 16.57 9.11
N SER A 308 15.21 17.12 8.82
CA SER A 308 15.45 18.55 8.59
C SER A 308 15.84 18.84 7.13
N THR A 309 15.73 20.09 6.71
CA THR A 309 16.12 20.56 5.37
C THR A 309 17.61 20.46 5.09
N SER A 310 18.46 20.38 6.13
CA SER A 310 19.92 20.19 6.04
C SER A 310 20.38 18.73 6.17
N ALA A 311 19.44 17.77 6.16
CA ALA A 311 19.75 16.37 6.37
C ALA A 311 20.61 15.77 5.24
N SER A 312 21.42 14.76 5.60
CA SER A 312 22.23 13.96 4.68
C SER A 312 21.68 12.54 4.53
N GLY A 313 22.17 11.81 3.53
CA GLY A 313 21.79 10.41 3.33
C GLY A 313 20.29 10.21 3.03
N PRO A 314 19.65 9.16 3.59
CA PRO A 314 18.25 8.82 3.29
C PRO A 314 17.24 9.92 3.65
N ALA A 315 17.51 10.69 4.70
CA ALA A 315 16.69 11.85 5.06
C ALA A 315 16.75 12.96 3.99
N ALA A 316 17.90 13.13 3.31
CA ALA A 316 18.02 14.04 2.17
C ALA A 316 17.20 13.55 0.96
N SER A 317 17.16 12.23 0.73
CA SER A 317 16.29 11.64 -0.30
C SER A 317 14.82 11.91 -0.02
N LEU A 318 14.36 11.73 1.22
CA LEU A 318 12.99 12.07 1.61
C LEU A 318 12.66 13.54 1.35
N CYS A 319 13.56 14.46 1.71
CA CYS A 319 13.41 15.89 1.41
C CYS A 319 13.26 16.17 -0.10
N LYS A 320 14.09 15.54 -0.94
CA LYS A 320 14.03 15.71 -2.40
C LYS A 320 12.74 15.16 -2.98
N MET A 321 12.31 13.97 -2.53
CA MET A 321 11.05 13.36 -2.98
C MET A 321 9.85 14.22 -2.59
N PHE A 322 9.80 14.72 -1.35
CA PHE A 322 8.71 15.58 -0.89
C PHE A 322 8.66 16.89 -1.70
N ARG A 323 9.80 17.55 -1.91
CA ARG A 323 9.87 18.78 -2.73
C ARG A 323 9.38 18.57 -4.16
N ALA A 324 9.73 17.45 -4.79
CA ALA A 324 9.25 17.12 -6.13
C ALA A 324 7.72 17.04 -6.19
N VAL A 325 7.07 16.51 -5.14
CA VAL A 325 5.59 16.46 -5.07
C VAL A 325 4.99 17.82 -4.68
N GLU A 326 5.64 18.57 -3.80
CA GLU A 326 5.23 19.93 -3.39
C GLU A 326 5.18 20.89 -4.60
N GLU A 327 6.13 20.78 -5.54
CA GLU A 327 6.11 21.51 -6.81
C GLU A 327 4.86 21.22 -7.66
N GLY A 328 4.19 20.09 -7.42
CA GLY A 328 2.90 19.71 -7.99
C GLY A 328 1.75 20.64 -7.60
N LEU A 329 1.90 21.50 -6.59
CA LEU A 329 0.90 22.51 -6.22
C LEU A 329 0.99 23.78 -7.09
N THR A 330 1.98 23.89 -7.96
CA THR A 330 2.08 25.01 -8.91
C THR A 330 1.00 24.93 -9.98
N TYR A 331 0.70 26.07 -10.62
CA TYR A 331 -0.33 26.16 -11.66
C TYR A 331 -0.07 25.26 -12.87
N ARG A 332 1.21 24.90 -13.14
CA ARG A 332 1.59 23.93 -14.19
C ARG A 332 0.84 22.60 -14.05
N PHE A 333 0.56 22.19 -12.83
CA PHE A 333 -0.09 20.92 -12.50
C PHE A 333 -1.58 21.07 -12.17
N HIS A 334 -2.21 22.21 -12.49
CA HIS A 334 -3.61 22.48 -12.14
C HIS A 334 -4.56 21.34 -12.53
N ALA A 335 -4.42 20.79 -13.74
CA ALA A 335 -5.24 19.67 -14.22
C ALA A 335 -5.00 18.36 -13.44
N ALA A 336 -3.89 18.24 -12.72
CA ALA A 336 -3.47 17.08 -11.96
C ALA A 336 -3.49 17.32 -10.43
N TRP A 337 -4.06 18.42 -9.95
CA TRP A 337 -4.06 18.73 -8.51
C TRP A 337 -4.74 17.66 -7.66
N ALA A 338 -5.83 17.04 -8.12
CA ALA A 338 -6.45 15.91 -7.40
C ALA A 338 -5.46 14.75 -7.17
N PRO A 339 -4.81 14.18 -8.22
CA PRO A 339 -3.72 13.22 -8.05
C PRO A 339 -2.57 13.70 -7.14
N VAL A 340 -2.14 14.96 -7.26
CA VAL A 340 -1.09 15.54 -6.41
C VAL A 340 -1.48 15.54 -4.95
N LEU A 341 -2.71 15.98 -4.62
CA LEU A 341 -3.25 15.97 -3.26
C LEU A 341 -3.27 14.55 -2.68
N GLN A 342 -3.67 13.55 -3.48
CA GLN A 342 -3.63 12.15 -3.03
C GLN A 342 -2.22 11.65 -2.70
N VAL A 343 -1.21 12.10 -3.44
CA VAL A 343 0.20 11.75 -3.16
C VAL A 343 0.73 12.51 -1.94
N LEU A 344 0.39 13.79 -1.78
CA LEU A 344 0.72 14.57 -0.58
C LEU A 344 0.10 13.97 0.68
N ARG A 345 -1.17 13.55 0.60
CA ARG A 345 -1.86 12.81 1.66
C ARG A 345 -1.07 11.57 2.06
N ALA A 346 -0.69 10.74 1.09
CA ALA A 346 0.09 9.53 1.36
C ALA A 346 1.47 9.84 1.97
N PHE A 347 2.10 10.95 1.57
CA PHE A 347 3.34 11.44 2.20
C PHE A 347 3.13 11.81 3.67
N PHE A 348 2.05 12.54 3.98
CA PHE A 348 1.72 12.91 5.36
C PHE A 348 1.40 11.67 6.19
N GLU A 349 0.68 10.70 5.62
CA GLU A 349 0.37 9.43 6.29
C GLU A 349 1.64 8.60 6.58
N ALA A 350 2.51 8.44 5.58
CA ALA A 350 3.71 7.63 5.70
C ALA A 350 4.80 8.28 6.56
N CYS A 351 5.03 9.59 6.37
CA CYS A 351 6.24 10.25 6.83
C CYS A 351 5.96 11.38 7.84
N GLY A 352 4.70 11.72 8.13
CA GLY A 352 4.35 12.91 8.92
C GLY A 352 5.02 12.99 10.29
N LYS A 353 5.15 11.88 11.01
CA LYS A 353 5.78 11.85 12.35
C LYS A 353 7.23 12.34 12.37
N GLN A 354 8.01 12.03 11.34
CA GLN A 354 9.43 12.39 11.26
C GLN A 354 9.67 13.58 10.33
N GLY A 355 8.84 13.72 9.29
CA GLY A 355 8.96 14.71 8.22
C GLY A 355 8.18 16.02 8.45
N HIS A 356 7.43 16.16 9.55
CA HIS A 356 6.66 17.39 9.80
C HIS A 356 7.48 18.70 9.71
N PRO A 357 8.79 18.78 10.07
CA PRO A 357 9.54 20.03 9.96
C PRO A 357 9.66 20.54 8.51
N ILE A 358 9.78 19.64 7.53
CA ILE A 358 9.90 20.00 6.12
C ILE A 358 8.52 20.19 5.44
N MET A 359 7.46 19.63 6.02
CA MET A 359 6.09 19.66 5.47
C MET A 359 5.29 20.91 5.88
N ARG A 360 5.77 21.66 6.87
CA ARG A 360 5.07 22.81 7.46
C ARG A 360 4.66 23.87 6.43
N LYS A 361 5.55 24.22 5.51
CA LYS A 361 5.28 25.23 4.47
C LYS A 361 4.24 24.75 3.47
N CYS A 362 4.35 23.49 3.01
CA CYS A 362 3.35 22.87 2.16
C CYS A 362 1.96 22.90 2.81
N LEU A 363 1.86 22.59 4.10
CA LEU A 363 0.59 22.64 4.84
C LEU A 363 -0.03 24.05 4.86
N GLN A 364 0.79 25.09 5.03
CA GLN A 364 0.35 26.48 4.91
C GLN A 364 -0.15 26.78 3.50
N SER A 365 0.61 26.42 2.47
CA SER A 365 0.23 26.61 1.07
C SER A 365 -1.06 25.89 0.70
N LEU A 366 -1.30 24.67 1.21
CA LEU A 366 -2.57 23.96 1.02
C LEU A 366 -3.73 24.72 1.65
N CYS A 367 -3.57 25.17 2.91
CA CYS A 367 -4.64 25.88 3.59
C CYS A 367 -4.96 27.22 2.91
N ASP A 368 -3.94 27.94 2.44
CA ASP A 368 -4.13 29.19 1.69
C ASP A 368 -4.75 28.94 0.30
N LEU A 369 -4.34 27.87 -0.39
CA LEU A 369 -4.93 27.46 -1.67
C LEU A 369 -6.42 27.16 -1.52
N ARG A 370 -6.83 26.50 -0.44
CA ARG A 370 -8.23 26.21 -0.15
C ARG A 370 -9.09 27.47 0.02
N LEU A 371 -8.50 28.58 0.48
CA LEU A 371 -9.18 29.88 0.62
C LEU A 371 -9.35 30.61 -0.72
N SER A 372 -8.74 30.10 -1.80
CA SER A 372 -8.89 30.68 -3.12
C SER A 372 -10.34 30.58 -3.61
N PRO A 373 -10.88 31.62 -4.27
CA PRO A 373 -12.22 31.59 -4.81
C PRO A 373 -12.43 30.41 -5.76
N HIS A 374 -13.53 29.67 -5.58
CA HIS A 374 -13.94 28.55 -6.45
C HIS A 374 -12.93 27.39 -6.54
N PHE A 375 -12.13 27.15 -5.49
CA PHE A 375 -11.23 25.99 -5.45
C PHE A 375 -12.02 24.66 -5.58
N PRO A 376 -11.77 23.83 -6.62
CA PRO A 376 -12.64 22.69 -6.94
C PRO A 376 -12.33 21.41 -6.14
N TYR A 377 -11.16 21.32 -5.48
CA TYR A 377 -10.68 20.09 -4.83
C TYR A 377 -10.75 20.15 -3.30
N THR A 378 -11.75 20.83 -2.74
CA THR A 378 -11.87 21.05 -1.29
C THR A 378 -11.90 19.75 -0.48
N ALA A 379 -12.62 18.72 -0.95
CA ALA A 379 -12.70 17.44 -0.27
C ALA A 379 -11.35 16.71 -0.21
N ASP A 380 -10.63 16.63 -1.33
CA ASP A 380 -9.30 16.00 -1.38
C ASP A 380 -8.29 16.75 -0.51
N LEU A 381 -8.41 18.08 -0.45
CA LEU A 381 -7.56 18.92 0.39
C LEU A 381 -7.87 18.75 1.87
N ASP A 382 -9.15 18.73 2.26
CA ASP A 382 -9.60 18.51 3.63
C ASP A 382 -9.11 17.15 4.14
N GLU A 383 -9.19 16.10 3.32
CA GLU A 383 -8.63 14.78 3.60
C GLU A 383 -7.09 14.79 3.71
N THR A 384 -6.42 15.58 2.88
CA THR A 384 -4.95 15.73 2.92
C THR A 384 -4.50 16.41 4.21
N VAL A 385 -5.16 17.49 4.61
CA VAL A 385 -4.91 18.16 5.90
C VAL A 385 -5.29 17.24 7.07
N GLY A 386 -6.38 16.50 6.94
CA GLY A 386 -6.78 15.46 7.88
C GLY A 386 -5.71 14.39 8.10
N ALA A 387 -5.06 13.93 7.03
CA ALA A 387 -3.92 13.03 7.13
C ALA A 387 -2.76 13.65 7.95
N ALA A 388 -2.44 14.92 7.73
CA ALA A 388 -1.44 15.64 8.54
C ALA A 388 -1.84 15.70 10.02
N VAL A 389 -3.09 16.03 10.34
CA VAL A 389 -3.62 16.02 11.71
C VAL A 389 -3.47 14.63 12.35
N GLY A 390 -3.80 13.58 11.61
CA GLY A 390 -3.80 12.21 12.10
C GLY A 390 -2.41 11.59 12.29
N THR A 391 -1.35 12.17 11.74
CA THR A 391 0.02 11.65 11.86
C THR A 391 1.01 12.60 12.52
N MET A 392 0.94 13.90 12.23
CA MET A 392 1.77 14.94 12.85
C MET A 392 1.18 15.42 14.18
N GLY A 393 -0.13 15.27 14.36
CA GLY A 393 -0.87 15.73 15.52
C GLY A 393 -1.42 17.16 15.37
N PRO A 394 -2.49 17.50 16.12
CA PRO A 394 -3.13 18.81 16.02
C PRO A 394 -2.22 19.97 16.43
N GLU A 395 -1.29 19.75 17.35
CA GLU A 395 -0.35 20.77 17.82
C GLU A 395 0.53 21.30 16.68
N VAL A 396 1.22 20.39 15.99
CA VAL A 396 2.12 20.72 14.89
C VAL A 396 1.36 21.40 13.75
N VAL A 397 0.15 20.92 13.44
CA VAL A 397 -0.71 21.50 12.41
C VAL A 397 -1.15 22.91 12.78
N LEU A 398 -1.55 23.16 14.03
CA LEU A 398 -2.04 24.47 14.47
C LEU A 398 -0.93 25.49 14.68
N GLU A 399 0.28 25.05 15.03
CA GLU A 399 1.45 25.92 15.00
C GLU A 399 1.81 26.34 13.56
N ALA A 400 1.56 25.48 12.57
CA ALA A 400 1.79 25.78 11.16
C ALA A 400 0.69 26.69 10.60
N VAL A 401 -0.56 26.36 10.90
CA VAL A 401 -1.77 26.97 10.37
C VAL A 401 -2.71 27.26 11.56
N PRO A 402 -2.54 28.42 12.22
CA PRO A 402 -3.41 28.82 13.31
C PRO A 402 -4.86 28.97 12.84
N LEU A 403 -5.83 28.65 13.71
CA LEU A 403 -7.26 28.82 13.42
C LEU A 403 -7.64 30.28 13.15
N GLY A 404 -6.92 31.24 13.73
CA GLY A 404 -7.28 32.65 13.67
C GLY A 404 -8.64 32.91 14.33
N ILE A 405 -8.94 32.15 15.40
CA ILE A 405 -10.15 32.30 16.21
C ILE A 405 -9.71 32.51 17.67
N ASP A 406 -10.07 33.63 18.28
CA ASP A 406 -9.78 34.00 19.66
C ASP A 406 -11.00 34.56 20.43
N GLY A 407 -12.11 34.82 19.74
CA GLY A 407 -13.33 35.38 20.35
C GLY A 407 -13.38 36.90 20.42
N GLN A 408 -12.42 37.61 19.83
CA GLN A 408 -12.33 39.06 19.78
C GLN A 408 -12.42 39.61 18.35
N GLU A 409 -12.93 38.82 17.41
CA GLU A 409 -12.96 39.16 15.99
C GLU A 409 -13.91 40.33 15.71
N GLU A 410 -13.42 41.28 14.90
CA GLU A 410 -14.20 42.44 14.45
C GLU A 410 -15.27 42.04 13.42
N THR A 411 -14.97 41.05 12.59
CA THR A 411 -15.86 40.50 11.56
C THR A 411 -16.18 39.04 11.86
N LEU A 412 -17.30 38.54 11.33
CA LEU A 412 -17.74 37.15 11.49
C LEU A 412 -17.21 36.23 10.37
N ASP A 413 -16.18 36.68 9.67
CA ASP A 413 -15.52 35.92 8.62
C ASP A 413 -14.45 35.06 9.29
N PHE A 414 -14.77 33.82 9.64
CA PHE A 414 -13.84 32.86 10.24
C PHE A 414 -13.20 32.00 9.14
N PRO A 415 -12.16 32.47 8.41
CA PRO A 415 -11.69 31.84 7.18
C PRO A 415 -11.20 30.40 7.38
N ARG A 416 -10.69 30.07 8.56
CA ARG A 416 -10.14 28.75 8.89
C ARG A 416 -11.04 27.91 9.80
N SER A 417 -12.30 28.31 9.99
CA SER A 417 -13.30 27.53 10.75
C SER A 417 -13.53 26.13 10.17
N TRP A 418 -13.30 25.93 8.86
CA TRP A 418 -13.36 24.62 8.20
C TRP A 418 -12.36 23.59 8.76
N LEU A 419 -11.27 24.05 9.41
CA LEU A 419 -10.33 23.15 10.08
C LEU A 419 -10.95 22.47 11.29
N LEU A 420 -11.99 23.03 11.94
CA LEU A 420 -12.62 22.42 13.11
C LEU A 420 -13.25 21.05 12.77
N PRO A 421 -14.08 20.91 11.72
CA PRO A 421 -14.52 19.60 11.24
C PRO A 421 -13.37 18.64 10.87
N VAL A 422 -12.32 19.13 10.19
CA VAL A 422 -11.17 18.29 9.80
C VAL A 422 -10.42 17.77 11.03
N LEU A 423 -10.18 18.64 12.01
CA LEU A 423 -9.59 18.26 13.30
C LEU A 423 -10.46 17.22 14.01
N ARG A 424 -11.78 17.44 14.09
CA ARG A 424 -12.74 16.54 14.74
C ARG A 424 -12.62 15.11 14.22
N ASP A 425 -12.53 14.96 12.90
CA ASP A 425 -12.63 13.65 12.26
C ASP A 425 -11.28 12.91 12.23
N HIS A 426 -10.16 13.65 12.29
CA HIS A 426 -8.81 13.08 12.12
C HIS A 426 -7.91 13.08 13.36
N ILE A 427 -8.22 13.82 14.44
CA ILE A 427 -7.39 13.79 15.66
C ILE A 427 -7.34 12.37 16.23
N ARG A 428 -6.12 11.92 16.48
CA ARG A 428 -5.76 10.67 17.15
C ARG A 428 -4.31 10.78 17.65
N GLY A 429 -3.93 10.03 18.68
CA GLY A 429 -2.52 10.04 19.11
C GLY A 429 -2.06 11.35 19.76
N ALA A 430 -2.99 12.20 20.23
CA ALA A 430 -2.69 13.57 20.68
C ALA A 430 -2.57 13.67 22.22
N ARG A 431 -1.96 14.74 22.71
CA ARG A 431 -1.88 15.02 24.16
C ARG A 431 -3.20 15.59 24.68
N LEU A 432 -3.77 14.97 25.71
CA LEU A 432 -4.90 15.52 26.47
C LEU A 432 -4.54 16.86 27.12
N GLY A 433 -3.27 17.01 27.52
CA GLY A 433 -2.76 18.26 28.06
C GLY A 433 -2.94 19.44 27.09
N PHE A 434 -2.76 19.22 25.79
CA PHE A 434 -2.92 20.27 24.79
C PHE A 434 -4.37 20.72 24.62
N PHE A 435 -5.34 19.79 24.68
CA PHE A 435 -6.75 20.18 24.72
C PHE A 435 -7.05 21.09 25.92
N THR A 436 -6.46 20.77 27.07
CA THR A 436 -6.63 21.53 28.30
C THR A 436 -5.99 22.92 28.21
N SER A 437 -4.79 23.04 27.66
CA SER A 437 -4.05 24.30 27.60
C SER A 437 -4.44 25.22 26.44
N HIS A 438 -4.97 24.67 25.34
CA HIS A 438 -5.27 25.43 24.13
C HIS A 438 -6.78 25.55 23.86
N PHE A 439 -7.49 24.41 23.79
CA PHE A 439 -8.89 24.40 23.35
C PHE A 439 -9.89 24.75 24.46
N LEU A 440 -9.63 24.43 25.72
CA LEU A 440 -10.51 24.84 26.81
C LEU A 440 -10.56 26.38 27.00
N PRO A 441 -9.43 27.10 27.03
CA PRO A 441 -9.44 28.56 27.05
C PRO A 441 -10.18 29.16 25.86
N LEU A 442 -9.94 28.64 24.64
CA LEU A 442 -10.64 29.08 23.44
C LEU A 442 -12.16 28.87 23.57
N ALA A 443 -12.60 27.69 24.01
CA ALA A 443 -14.02 27.42 24.21
C ALA A 443 -14.64 28.34 25.28
N ALA A 444 -13.90 28.70 26.32
CA ALA A 444 -14.37 29.65 27.34
C ALA A 444 -14.50 31.07 26.78
N ALA A 445 -13.51 31.54 26.01
CA ALA A 445 -13.53 32.84 25.36
C ALA A 445 -14.72 32.97 24.40
N LEU A 446 -14.92 31.97 23.53
CA LEU A 446 -16.06 31.93 22.61
C LEU A 446 -17.41 31.92 23.35
N LYS A 447 -17.51 31.19 24.47
CA LYS A 447 -18.73 31.21 25.27
C LYS A 447 -18.98 32.56 25.92
N GLY A 448 -17.94 33.19 26.48
CA GLY A 448 -18.02 34.53 27.06
C GLY A 448 -18.52 35.55 26.04
N ARG A 449 -17.92 35.53 24.84
CA ARG A 449 -18.33 36.38 23.73
C ARG A 449 -19.78 36.16 23.30
N ALA A 450 -20.21 34.90 23.22
CA ALA A 450 -21.60 34.57 22.91
C ALA A 450 -22.58 35.13 23.95
N MET A 451 -22.21 35.12 25.24
CA MET A 451 -23.04 35.66 26.33
C MET A 451 -23.11 37.20 26.28
N GLU A 452 -21.99 37.89 26.05
CA GLU A 452 -21.96 39.35 25.87
C GLU A 452 -22.86 39.79 24.72
N LEU A 453 -22.72 39.16 23.55
CA LEU A 453 -23.54 39.48 22.38
C LEU A 453 -25.02 39.20 22.62
N ALA A 454 -25.35 38.16 23.40
CA ALA A 454 -26.74 37.89 23.78
C ALA A 454 -27.32 39.00 24.67
N GLN A 455 -26.52 39.54 25.62
CA GLN A 455 -26.92 40.65 26.47
C GLN A 455 -27.11 41.94 25.67
N ASP A 456 -26.29 42.15 24.64
CA ASP A 456 -26.38 43.29 23.71
C ASP A 456 -27.51 43.15 22.67
N GLY A 457 -28.31 42.08 22.73
CA GLY A 457 -29.40 41.82 21.77
C GLY A 457 -28.95 41.31 20.39
N LYS A 458 -27.66 41.06 20.19
CA LYS A 458 -27.04 40.53 18.97
C LYS A 458 -27.17 39.02 18.88
N THR A 459 -28.41 38.57 18.71
CA THR A 459 -28.78 37.13 18.84
C THR A 459 -28.20 36.23 17.75
N LEU A 460 -27.96 36.74 16.54
CA LEU A 460 -27.39 35.95 15.44
C LEU A 460 -25.90 35.68 15.71
N GLU A 461 -25.17 36.73 16.06
CA GLU A 461 -23.75 36.71 16.36
C GLU A 461 -23.47 35.84 17.59
N SER A 462 -24.30 35.99 18.64
CA SER A 462 -24.27 35.11 19.81
C SER A 462 -24.37 33.62 19.42
N LYS A 463 -25.31 33.26 18.54
CA LYS A 463 -25.48 31.86 18.06
C LYS A 463 -24.28 31.36 17.26
N ILE A 464 -23.60 32.23 16.50
CA ILE A 464 -22.40 31.86 15.74
C ILE A 464 -21.27 31.48 16.70
N TYR A 465 -20.99 32.32 17.70
CA TYR A 465 -19.98 32.04 18.72
C TYR A 465 -20.34 30.80 19.57
N ASP A 466 -21.62 30.63 19.91
CA ASP A 466 -22.10 29.43 20.63
C ASP A 466 -21.89 28.15 19.80
N THR A 467 -22.11 28.23 18.48
CA THR A 467 -21.86 27.13 17.54
C THR A 467 -20.37 26.79 17.46
N LEU A 468 -19.49 27.79 17.32
CA LEU A 468 -18.04 27.60 17.29
C LEU A 468 -17.53 26.96 18.58
N GLN A 469 -18.03 27.41 19.73
CA GLN A 469 -17.69 26.82 21.02
C GLN A 469 -18.14 25.35 21.09
N GLY A 470 -19.35 25.01 20.61
CA GLY A 470 -19.80 23.63 20.49
C GLY A 470 -18.89 22.77 19.59
N GLN A 471 -18.43 23.33 18.46
CA GLN A 471 -17.49 22.67 17.56
C GLN A 471 -16.14 22.39 18.22
N VAL A 472 -15.60 23.33 19.02
CA VAL A 472 -14.37 23.11 19.79
C VAL A 472 -14.53 21.94 20.77
N TRP A 473 -15.65 21.85 21.47
CA TRP A 473 -15.92 20.71 22.36
C TRP A 473 -16.11 19.39 21.61
N SER A 474 -16.58 19.44 20.36
CA SER A 474 -16.71 18.25 19.51
C SER A 474 -15.36 17.62 19.14
N LEU A 475 -14.23 18.34 19.32
CA LEU A 475 -12.88 17.81 19.11
C LEU A 475 -12.43 16.85 20.22
N LEU A 476 -12.97 16.99 21.43
CA LEU A 476 -12.52 16.28 22.63
C LEU A 476 -12.52 14.74 22.46
N PRO A 477 -13.53 14.09 21.85
CA PRO A 477 -13.47 12.66 21.59
C PRO A 477 -12.28 12.21 20.73
N GLY A 478 -11.82 13.04 19.80
CA GLY A 478 -10.62 12.78 19.00
C GLY A 478 -9.36 12.72 19.87
N PHE A 479 -9.21 13.68 20.79
CA PHE A 479 -8.11 13.68 21.77
C PHE A 479 -8.10 12.46 22.69
N CYS A 480 -9.27 11.86 22.92
CA CYS A 480 -9.41 10.64 23.72
C CYS A 480 -9.07 9.35 22.95
N ARG A 481 -8.76 9.44 21.65
CA ARG A 481 -8.41 8.29 20.80
C ARG A 481 -6.90 8.07 20.77
N TRP A 482 -6.44 7.09 21.54
CA TRP A 482 -5.01 6.77 21.76
C TRP A 482 -4.15 7.95 22.24
N PRO A 483 -4.56 8.70 23.28
CA PRO A 483 -3.75 9.78 23.84
C PRO A 483 -2.39 9.31 24.35
N THR A 484 -1.42 10.22 24.40
CA THR A 484 -0.03 9.91 24.78
C THR A 484 0.32 10.24 26.23
N ASP A 485 -0.57 10.89 26.97
CA ASP A 485 -0.27 11.52 28.27
C ASP A 485 -1.42 11.38 29.30
N VAL A 486 -2.19 10.28 29.25
CA VAL A 486 -3.38 10.07 30.11
C VAL A 486 -3.05 10.25 31.59
N VAL A 487 -2.01 9.56 32.07
CA VAL A 487 -1.66 9.53 33.50
C VAL A 487 -1.31 10.92 34.04
N SER A 488 -0.61 11.73 33.25
CA SER A 488 -0.20 13.08 33.66
C SER A 488 -1.30 14.13 33.51
N SER A 489 -2.18 13.98 32.51
CA SER A 489 -3.06 15.07 32.07
C SER A 489 -4.53 14.87 32.43
N PHE A 490 -5.01 13.64 32.65
CA PHE A 490 -6.43 13.38 32.87
C PHE A 490 -6.97 14.06 34.13
N LYS A 491 -6.20 14.10 35.22
CA LYS A 491 -6.58 14.78 36.48
C LYS A 491 -6.96 16.25 36.27
N GLY A 492 -6.21 16.98 35.44
CA GLY A 492 -6.48 18.39 35.13
C GLY A 492 -7.75 18.58 34.31
N LEU A 493 -8.06 17.62 33.43
CA LEU A 493 -9.24 17.63 32.59
C LEU A 493 -10.51 17.16 33.33
N ALA A 494 -10.38 16.23 34.27
CA ALA A 494 -11.50 15.52 34.89
C ALA A 494 -12.51 16.46 35.58
N ARG A 495 -12.02 17.47 36.30
CA ARG A 495 -12.90 18.45 36.98
C ARG A 495 -13.76 19.21 35.96
N THR A 496 -13.14 19.71 34.90
CA THR A 496 -13.83 20.47 33.85
C THR A 496 -14.89 19.62 33.14
N LEU A 497 -14.60 18.34 32.89
CA LEU A 497 -15.59 17.42 32.32
C LEU A 497 -16.76 17.16 33.27
N GLY A 498 -16.51 17.00 34.57
CA GLY A 498 -17.55 16.80 35.58
C GLY A 498 -18.49 18.01 35.70
N THR A 499 -17.93 19.21 35.72
CA THR A 499 -18.69 20.47 35.69
C THR A 499 -19.52 20.59 34.41
N ALA A 500 -18.90 20.38 33.24
CA ALA A 500 -19.62 20.42 31.96
C ALA A 500 -20.75 19.39 31.88
N LEU A 501 -20.55 18.17 32.37
CA LEU A 501 -21.57 17.13 32.37
C LEU A 501 -22.78 17.51 33.25
N SER A 502 -22.53 18.15 34.39
CA SER A 502 -23.57 18.56 35.35
C SER A 502 -24.34 19.79 34.85
N GLU A 503 -23.62 20.86 34.53
CA GLU A 503 -24.15 22.21 34.35
C GLU A 503 -24.49 22.54 32.88
N ARG A 504 -23.94 21.81 31.90
CA ARG A 504 -24.07 22.14 30.48
C ARG A 504 -24.73 21.03 29.67
N PRO A 505 -26.08 21.03 29.55
CA PRO A 505 -26.84 20.03 28.79
C PRO A 505 -26.38 19.87 27.34
N ASP A 506 -25.96 20.97 26.71
CA ASP A 506 -25.46 21.05 25.35
C ASP A 506 -24.14 20.29 25.15
N LEU A 507 -23.32 20.16 26.21
CA LEU A 507 -22.01 19.47 26.15
C LEU A 507 -22.05 18.01 26.61
N ARG A 508 -23.18 17.52 27.14
CA ARG A 508 -23.26 16.16 27.71
C ARG A 508 -22.89 15.08 26.71
N LEU A 509 -23.33 15.21 25.45
CA LEU A 509 -23.04 14.24 24.39
C LEU A 509 -21.54 14.15 24.06
N PRO A 510 -20.84 15.23 23.67
CA PRO A 510 -19.41 15.16 23.36
C PRO A 510 -18.56 14.72 24.57
N VAL A 511 -18.90 15.17 25.79
CA VAL A 511 -18.21 14.73 27.01
C VAL A 511 -18.39 13.23 27.24
N CYS A 512 -19.61 12.71 27.10
CA CYS A 512 -19.87 11.28 27.24
C CYS A 512 -19.16 10.44 26.17
N GLN A 513 -19.18 10.90 24.91
CA GLN A 513 -18.43 10.24 23.84
C GLN A 513 -16.93 10.23 24.11
N ALA A 514 -16.38 11.34 24.64
CA ALA A 514 -14.98 11.45 25.01
C ALA A 514 -14.61 10.46 26.11
N LEU A 515 -15.37 10.41 27.21
CA LEU A 515 -15.13 9.46 28.30
C LEU A 515 -15.18 8.00 27.81
N ARG A 516 -16.19 7.65 27.00
CA ARG A 516 -16.28 6.30 26.41
C ARG A 516 -15.09 6.00 25.53
N THR A 517 -14.68 6.94 24.67
CA THR A 517 -13.55 6.77 23.75
C THR A 517 -12.24 6.62 24.53
N LEU A 518 -12.04 7.42 25.58
CA LEU A 518 -10.85 7.37 26.44
C LEU A 518 -10.73 6.00 27.11
N ILE A 519 -11.82 5.47 27.66
CA ILE A 519 -11.79 4.17 28.36
C ILE A 519 -11.61 3.01 27.37
N THR A 520 -12.32 3.03 26.24
CA THR A 520 -12.34 1.91 25.30
C THR A 520 -11.12 1.86 24.37
N LYS A 521 -10.63 3.03 23.94
CA LYS A 521 -9.53 3.15 22.98
C LYS A 521 -8.31 3.87 23.53
N GLY A 522 -8.46 4.68 24.59
CA GLY A 522 -7.36 5.49 25.10
C GLY A 522 -6.53 4.81 26.19
N CYS A 523 -7.17 4.12 27.14
CA CYS A 523 -6.49 3.43 28.22
C CYS A 523 -5.92 2.09 27.73
N GLN A 524 -4.67 2.11 27.27
CA GLN A 524 -3.95 0.95 26.75
C GLN A 524 -3.23 0.17 27.85
N THR A 525 -2.95 0.81 28.99
CA THR A 525 -2.24 0.22 30.14
C THR A 525 -3.09 0.23 31.41
N ASP A 526 -2.77 -0.64 32.37
CA ASP A 526 -3.46 -0.70 33.67
C ASP A 526 -3.29 0.58 34.50
N ALA A 527 -2.15 1.25 34.36
CA ALA A 527 -1.90 2.55 35.01
C ALA A 527 -2.88 3.63 34.51
N GLU A 528 -3.13 3.69 33.20
CA GLU A 528 -4.08 4.62 32.60
C GLU A 528 -5.53 4.28 32.99
N ARG A 529 -5.90 2.99 32.98
CA ARG A 529 -7.21 2.53 33.45
C ARG A 529 -7.44 2.91 34.90
N THR A 530 -6.44 2.71 35.75
CA THR A 530 -6.49 3.06 37.18
C THR A 530 -6.62 4.58 37.35
N GLU A 531 -5.85 5.38 36.61
CA GLU A 531 -5.92 6.84 36.72
C GLU A 531 -7.30 7.37 36.33
N VAL A 532 -7.89 6.88 35.24
CA VAL A 532 -9.25 7.26 34.84
C VAL A 532 -10.27 6.73 35.86
N GLY A 533 -10.15 5.48 36.30
CA GLY A 533 -11.03 4.82 37.26
C GLY A 533 -11.12 5.54 38.62
N ARG A 534 -10.05 6.19 39.09
CA ARG A 534 -10.04 6.99 40.34
C ARG A 534 -11.10 8.08 40.38
N PHE A 535 -11.55 8.57 39.23
CA PHE A 535 -12.56 9.61 39.12
C PHE A 535 -13.99 9.06 38.99
N ALA A 536 -14.19 7.73 39.02
CA ALA A 536 -15.50 7.09 38.97
C ALA A 536 -16.47 7.63 40.04
N LYS A 537 -15.97 7.84 41.27
CA LYS A 537 -16.75 8.42 42.37
C LYS A 537 -17.31 9.82 42.09
N ASN A 538 -16.73 10.55 41.14
CA ASN A 538 -17.18 11.89 40.75
C ASN A 538 -18.11 11.80 39.53
N PHE A 539 -17.74 11.03 38.51
CA PHE A 539 -18.50 10.96 37.25
C PHE A 539 -19.78 10.12 37.34
N LEU A 540 -19.72 8.94 37.97
CA LEU A 540 -20.86 8.01 38.02
C LEU A 540 -22.09 8.62 38.70
N PRO A 541 -21.99 9.30 39.87
CA PRO A 541 -23.13 9.97 40.48
C PRO A 541 -23.78 11.02 39.57
N ILE A 542 -22.97 11.81 38.86
CA ILE A 542 -23.47 12.81 37.91
C ILE A 542 -24.24 12.11 36.78
N LEU A 543 -23.65 11.05 36.20
CA LEU A 543 -24.28 10.28 35.12
C LEU A 543 -25.59 9.62 35.57
N PHE A 544 -25.64 9.02 36.76
CA PHE A 544 -26.86 8.44 37.32
C PHE A 544 -27.94 9.49 37.51
N ASN A 545 -27.59 10.67 38.05
CA ASN A 545 -28.54 11.75 38.25
C ASN A 545 -29.10 12.26 36.92
N VAL A 546 -28.25 12.52 35.94
CA VAL A 546 -28.67 12.97 34.60
C VAL A 546 -29.50 11.91 33.89
N TYR A 547 -29.16 10.63 34.02
CA TYR A 547 -29.93 9.51 33.44
C TYR A 547 -31.34 9.40 34.05
N SER A 548 -31.45 9.64 35.36
CA SER A 548 -32.69 9.49 36.14
C SER A 548 -33.63 10.70 36.05
N GLN A 549 -33.27 11.75 35.29
CA GLN A 549 -34.17 12.88 35.07
C GLN A 549 -35.25 12.51 34.04
N PRO A 550 -36.55 12.72 34.36
CA PRO A 550 -37.62 12.61 33.38
C PRO A 550 -37.42 13.69 32.30
N GLY A 551 -37.72 13.37 31.05
CA GLY A 551 -37.57 14.31 29.95
C GLY A 551 -38.67 14.11 28.92
N ASP A 552 -39.07 15.20 28.25
CA ASP A 552 -40.08 15.19 27.18
C ASP A 552 -39.60 14.39 25.94
N ASP A 553 -40.57 13.83 25.23
CA ASP A 553 -40.43 12.71 24.30
C ASP A 553 -39.41 12.85 23.14
N GLY A 554 -38.95 11.69 22.64
CA GLY A 554 -38.22 11.53 21.38
C GLY A 554 -36.71 11.82 21.44
N ARG A 555 -36.31 13.08 21.56
CA ARG A 555 -34.88 13.51 21.54
C ARG A 555 -34.11 13.08 22.80
N ASN A 556 -34.80 12.98 23.93
CA ASN A 556 -34.21 12.54 25.20
C ASN A 556 -33.83 11.05 25.22
N SER A 557 -34.40 10.22 24.34
CA SER A 557 -34.09 8.77 24.30
C SER A 557 -32.65 8.48 23.86
N ALA A 558 -32.15 9.19 22.84
CA ALA A 558 -30.79 9.06 22.34
C ALA A 558 -29.76 9.59 23.35
N HIS A 559 -30.07 10.70 24.01
CA HIS A 559 -29.23 11.26 25.08
C HIS A 559 -29.16 10.30 26.27
N ARG A 560 -30.29 9.76 26.71
CA ARG A 560 -30.37 8.79 27.80
C ARG A 560 -29.61 7.50 27.47
N ARG A 561 -29.70 7.00 26.23
CA ARG A 561 -28.90 5.87 25.75
C ARG A 561 -27.40 6.17 25.81
N ALA A 562 -26.98 7.34 25.33
CA ALA A 562 -25.58 7.75 25.40
C ALA A 562 -25.08 7.84 26.85
N MET A 563 -25.89 8.35 27.79
CA MET A 563 -25.54 8.37 29.21
C MET A 563 -25.37 6.94 29.77
N LEU A 564 -26.31 6.05 29.47
CA LEU A 564 -26.27 4.65 29.92
C LEU A 564 -25.03 3.91 29.40
N ASP A 565 -24.70 4.10 28.13
CA ASP A 565 -23.50 3.49 27.55
C ASP A 565 -22.23 4.03 28.20
N THR A 566 -22.20 5.31 28.58
CA THR A 566 -21.09 5.88 29.36
C THR A 566 -21.00 5.27 30.74
N VAL A 567 -22.13 5.12 31.46
CA VAL A 567 -22.19 4.46 32.76
C VAL A 567 -21.60 3.05 32.67
N ARG A 568 -22.07 2.23 31.71
CA ARG A 568 -21.58 0.87 31.49
C ARG A 568 -20.07 0.84 31.25
N THR A 569 -19.59 1.75 30.39
CA THR A 569 -18.16 1.84 30.05
C THR A 569 -17.32 2.22 31.26
N TYR A 570 -17.80 3.16 32.08
CA TYR A 570 -17.08 3.62 33.27
C TYR A 570 -17.04 2.56 34.38
N LEU A 571 -18.13 1.81 34.56
CA LEU A 571 -18.17 0.69 35.51
C LEU A 571 -17.09 -0.35 35.22
N ALA A 572 -16.71 -0.56 33.95
CA ALA A 572 -15.65 -1.49 33.57
C ALA A 572 -14.23 -1.08 34.02
N VAL A 573 -14.03 0.18 34.41
CA VAL A 573 -12.75 0.68 34.98
C VAL A 573 -12.90 1.14 36.43
N THR A 574 -14.05 0.88 37.05
CA THR A 574 -14.33 1.25 38.45
C THR A 574 -13.96 0.09 39.37
N GLU A 575 -13.42 0.40 40.56
CA GLU A 575 -13.09 -0.61 41.57
C GLU A 575 -14.35 -1.39 42.01
N GLN A 576 -14.23 -2.72 42.12
CA GLN A 576 -15.36 -3.61 42.39
C GLN A 576 -16.13 -3.24 43.68
N GLN A 577 -15.42 -2.81 44.73
CA GLN A 577 -16.06 -2.39 45.99
C GLN A 577 -17.01 -1.20 45.77
N MET A 578 -16.62 -0.24 44.93
CA MET A 578 -17.44 0.92 44.60
C MET A 578 -18.63 0.54 43.72
N VAL A 579 -18.45 -0.40 42.79
CA VAL A 579 -19.55 -0.96 41.98
C VAL A 579 -20.59 -1.63 42.87
N CYS A 580 -20.17 -2.47 43.81
CA CYS A 580 -21.09 -3.09 44.78
C CYS A 580 -21.85 -2.04 45.61
N GLY A 581 -21.15 -0.98 46.05
CA GLY A 581 -21.78 0.14 46.77
C GLY A 581 -22.83 0.89 45.94
N PHE A 582 -22.59 1.11 44.64
CA PHE A 582 -23.59 1.70 43.75
C PHE A 582 -24.78 0.78 43.50
N LEU A 583 -24.53 -0.53 43.34
CA LEU A 583 -25.59 -1.53 43.19
C LEU A 583 -26.51 -1.55 44.41
N GLN A 584 -25.94 -1.57 45.62
CA GLN A 584 -26.71 -1.51 46.86
C GLN A 584 -27.61 -0.26 46.92
N LYS A 585 -27.05 0.92 46.65
CA LYS A 585 -27.82 2.18 46.61
C LYS A 585 -28.93 2.15 45.55
N ALA A 586 -28.67 1.55 44.40
CA ALA A 586 -29.67 1.40 43.34
C ALA A 586 -30.80 0.45 43.79
N SER A 587 -30.49 -0.68 44.44
CA SER A 587 -31.48 -1.62 44.98
C SER A 587 -32.33 -1.01 46.10
N GLU A 588 -31.72 -0.22 46.99
CA GLU A 588 -32.43 0.53 48.02
C GLU A 588 -33.41 1.54 47.39
N LYS A 589 -32.96 2.27 46.36
CA LYS A 589 -33.81 3.22 45.63
C LYS A 589 -34.94 2.53 44.87
N LEU A 590 -34.70 1.38 44.24
CA LEU A 590 -35.72 0.58 43.56
C LEU A 590 -36.81 0.11 44.53
N SER A 591 -36.41 -0.29 45.74
CA SER A 591 -37.31 -0.82 46.77
C SER A 591 -38.00 0.27 47.60
N SER A 592 -37.58 1.54 47.46
CA SER A 592 -38.13 2.65 48.23
C SER A 592 -39.58 2.96 47.84
N PRO A 593 -40.49 3.15 48.81
CA PRO A 593 -41.87 3.57 48.54
C PRO A 593 -41.93 4.95 47.89
N ASP A 594 -40.94 5.83 48.14
CA ASP A 594 -40.88 7.21 47.64
C ASP A 594 -40.38 7.32 46.18
N SER A 595 -40.00 6.20 45.55
CA SER A 595 -39.52 6.20 44.16
C SER A 595 -40.68 6.21 43.15
N SER A 596 -40.62 7.15 42.20
CA SER A 596 -41.58 7.22 41.09
C SER A 596 -41.54 5.97 40.20
N GLU A 597 -42.63 5.67 39.50
CA GLU A 597 -42.70 4.56 38.53
C GLU A 597 -41.63 4.67 37.43
N PHE A 598 -41.30 5.88 36.99
CA PHE A 598 -40.23 6.12 36.04
C PHE A 598 -38.83 5.81 36.60
N THR A 599 -38.64 5.98 37.91
CA THR A 599 -37.37 5.73 38.60
C THR A 599 -37.19 4.26 38.99
N ARG A 600 -38.28 3.53 39.18
CA ARG A 600 -38.29 2.06 39.32
C ARG A 600 -38.02 1.42 37.96
#